data_AF-A0A3A0B2N2-F1
#
_entry.id   AF-A0A3A0B2N2-F1
#
_cell.length_a   1.000
_cell.length_b   1.000
_cell.length_c   1.000
_cell.angle_alpha   90.00
_cell.angle_beta   90.00
_cell.angle_gamma   90.00
#
_symmetry.space_group_name_H-M   'P 1'
#
loop_
_entity.id
_entity.type
_entity.pdbx_description
1 polymer ?
#
loop_
_entity_poly.entity_id
_entity_poly.type
_entity_poly.pdbx_seq_one_letter_code
_entity_poly.pdbx_strand_id
1 'polypeptide(L)'
;MESPYADPPLASSAAGAQMELVSIEPDEVQLPIVISPNSGPSGAATGSRGYLTTPQELKVIAAKAKQGIQPYAKAYENVMAVANEKWDYNLDSKETCRNSDTPKWIDDNEGIPRLYARALAYQLTGDERYAAEVRAILERVMTEVKTIDIKDQQCRLNFGWGTPELVASADLIDDYWANLNCRGPLSTLYTNTTVGGGKCKALFQNWLVKNPYYIVSLSAAESNSNWGAAATATTAYIADYLWDRPEVTLIHRQSPKVNNGAEMKFTPSEAYAYANQRMFDRMNGYSVDYHGSNSCDFLSGPQQSNEWTPVKSQITENGIIPEDARR
;
A
#
# COMPACT_ATOMS: atom_id res chain seq x y z
N MET A 1 57.85 -29.91 23.67
CA MET A 1 56.87 -29.11 24.45
C MET A 1 55.57 -29.85 24.37
N GLU A 2 55.28 -30.60 25.43
CA GLU A 2 54.11 -31.46 25.58
C GLU A 2 53.05 -30.78 26.47
N SER A 3 51.82 -31.29 26.33
CA SER A 3 50.72 -31.30 27.31
C SER A 3 49.75 -30.10 27.29
N PRO A 4 48.49 -30.24 27.74
CA PRO A 4 47.52 -31.36 27.63
C PRO A 4 46.10 -30.88 27.24
N TYR A 5 45.20 -31.78 26.86
CA TYR A 5 43.89 -32.00 27.51
C TYR A 5 43.14 -33.04 26.68
N ALA A 6 42.97 -34.21 27.30
CA ALA A 6 42.18 -35.31 26.81
C ALA A 6 40.76 -35.17 27.35
N ASP A 7 39.76 -35.28 26.49
CA ASP A 7 38.37 -35.38 26.91
C ASP A 7 38.03 -36.83 27.32
N PRO A 8 37.19 -37.02 28.35
CA PRO A 8 36.84 -38.33 28.88
C PRO A 8 35.75 -39.04 28.05
N PRO A 9 35.61 -40.37 28.17
CA PRO A 9 34.53 -41.10 27.52
C PRO A 9 33.26 -41.04 28.38
N LEU A 10 32.13 -40.67 27.77
CA LEU A 10 30.81 -40.87 28.36
C LEU A 10 30.16 -42.11 27.73
N ALA A 11 30.07 -43.17 28.55
CA ALA A 11 29.10 -44.23 28.36
C ALA A 11 27.83 -43.86 29.11
N SER A 12 26.68 -43.89 28.43
CA SER A 12 25.38 -44.00 29.07
C SER A 12 24.40 -44.63 28.09
N SER A 13 23.85 -45.75 28.55
CA SER A 13 22.75 -46.51 27.96
C SER A 13 21.44 -45.74 28.07
N ALA A 14 20.66 -45.70 27.01
CA ALA A 14 19.22 -45.50 27.11
C ALA A 14 18.51 -46.50 26.21
N ALA A 15 17.67 -47.31 26.84
CA ALA A 15 16.84 -48.33 26.24
C ALA A 15 15.83 -47.72 25.25
N GLY A 16 15.48 -48.51 24.25
CA GLY A 16 14.51 -48.15 23.23
C GLY A 16 13.13 -47.86 23.82
N ALA A 17 12.57 -46.74 23.40
CA ALA A 17 11.14 -46.56 23.25
C ALA A 17 10.84 -46.62 21.75
N GLN A 18 10.08 -47.62 21.32
CA GLN A 18 9.44 -47.60 20.01
C GLN A 18 8.42 -46.46 20.04
N MET A 19 8.73 -45.38 19.33
CA MET A 19 7.79 -44.31 19.07
C MET A 19 6.97 -44.75 17.85
N GLU A 20 5.69 -45.01 18.08
CA GLU A 20 4.72 -45.31 17.04
C GLU A 20 4.62 -44.07 16.13
N LEU A 21 5.11 -44.19 14.90
CA LEU A 21 4.98 -43.18 13.85
C LEU A 21 3.49 -43.05 13.50
N VAL A 22 2.80 -42.14 14.18
CA VAL A 22 1.52 -41.63 13.70
C VAL A 22 1.83 -40.83 12.43
N SER A 23 1.48 -41.41 11.29
CA SER A 23 1.50 -40.73 10.01
C SER A 23 0.41 -39.65 10.05
N ILE A 24 0.83 -38.41 10.27
CA ILE A 24 -0.03 -37.24 10.14
C ILE A 24 0.06 -36.85 8.67
N GLU A 25 -0.97 -37.17 7.89
CA GLU A 25 -1.16 -36.59 6.56
C GLU A 25 -1.22 -35.05 6.71
N PRO A 26 -0.64 -34.27 5.77
CA PRO A 26 -0.70 -32.82 5.87
C PRO A 26 -2.12 -32.36 5.54
N ASP A 27 -2.95 -32.30 6.57
CA ASP A 27 -4.23 -31.60 6.49
C ASP A 27 -3.97 -30.16 6.10
N GLU A 28 -4.64 -29.75 5.03
CA GLU A 28 -4.67 -28.42 4.47
C GLU A 28 -5.10 -27.43 5.56
N VAL A 29 -4.13 -26.79 6.23
CA VAL A 29 -4.39 -25.75 7.24
C VAL A 29 -4.90 -24.49 6.52
N GLN A 30 -6.16 -24.52 6.09
CA GLN A 30 -6.93 -23.31 5.82
C GLN A 30 -7.36 -22.74 7.17
N LEU A 31 -6.55 -21.85 7.75
CA LEU A 31 -7.02 -21.03 8.86
C LEU A 31 -8.18 -20.16 8.35
N PRO A 32 -9.40 -20.28 8.91
CA PRO A 32 -10.46 -19.35 8.58
C PRO A 32 -10.04 -17.97 9.11
N ILE A 33 -9.78 -17.05 8.19
CA ILE A 33 -9.55 -15.64 8.53
C ILE A 33 -10.89 -15.08 9.04
N VAL A 34 -11.12 -15.14 10.34
CA VAL A 34 -12.24 -14.46 10.98
C VAL A 34 -11.85 -13.00 11.18
N ILE A 35 -12.06 -12.18 10.15
CA ILE A 35 -11.97 -10.72 10.27
C ILE A 35 -13.19 -10.26 11.06
N SER A 36 -13.04 -10.05 12.36
CA SER A 36 -14.04 -9.33 13.14
C SER A 36 -14.06 -7.88 12.66
N PRO A 37 -15.20 -7.35 12.16
CA PRO A 37 -15.29 -5.96 11.75
C PRO A 37 -15.18 -5.11 13.02
N ASN A 38 -14.00 -4.55 13.27
CA ASN A 38 -13.87 -3.47 14.23
C ASN A 38 -14.87 -2.38 13.82
N SER A 39 -15.71 -1.97 14.76
CA SER A 39 -16.67 -0.87 14.59
C SER A 39 -15.90 0.38 14.15
N GLY A 40 -15.89 0.60 12.84
CA GLY A 40 -15.20 1.73 12.23
C GLY A 40 -15.78 3.06 12.72
N PRO A 41 -15.08 4.18 12.49
CA PRO A 41 -15.53 5.49 12.92
C PRO A 41 -16.96 5.75 12.41
N SER A 42 -17.87 5.96 13.37
CA SER A 42 -19.28 6.22 13.14
C SER A 42 -19.46 7.66 12.66
N GLY A 43 -19.84 7.81 11.39
CA GLY A 43 -20.16 9.08 10.75
C GLY A 43 -19.28 9.32 9.52
N ALA A 44 -19.92 9.52 8.36
CA ALA A 44 -19.25 10.08 7.19
C ALA A 44 -18.73 11.47 7.58
N ALA A 45 -17.44 11.57 7.90
CA ALA A 45 -16.80 12.85 8.12
C ALA A 45 -17.01 13.69 6.85
N THR A 46 -17.62 14.86 7.00
CA THR A 46 -17.75 15.81 5.91
C THR A 46 -16.46 16.60 5.84
N GLY A 47 -15.64 16.34 4.80
CA GLY A 47 -14.36 16.99 4.57
C GLY A 47 -13.13 16.08 4.72
N SER A 48 -11.96 16.65 4.44
CA SER A 48 -10.65 15.97 4.55
C SER A 48 -10.47 15.32 5.91
N ARG A 49 -10.13 14.02 5.91
CA ARG A 49 -9.78 13.29 7.13
C ARG A 49 -8.32 13.48 7.52
N GLY A 50 -7.49 13.80 6.53
CA GLY A 50 -6.05 13.89 6.65
C GLY A 50 -5.38 12.52 6.65
N TYR A 51 -4.26 12.43 5.95
CA TYR A 51 -3.40 11.26 5.93
C TYR A 51 -2.09 11.58 6.65
N LEU A 52 -1.09 12.08 5.92
CA LEU A 52 0.18 12.53 6.51
C LEU A 52 0.03 13.80 7.35
N THR A 53 -1.02 14.58 7.07
CA THR A 53 -1.38 15.78 7.82
C THR A 53 -2.88 16.06 7.66
N THR A 54 -3.41 16.92 8.52
CA THR A 54 -4.81 17.38 8.50
C THR A 54 -4.92 18.86 8.13
N PRO A 55 -6.08 19.32 7.63
CA PRO A 55 -6.36 20.75 7.46
C PRO A 55 -6.12 21.58 8.73
N GLN A 56 -6.43 21.04 9.91
CA GLN A 56 -6.26 21.71 11.20
C GLN A 56 -4.78 21.90 11.53
N GLU A 57 -3.94 20.89 11.31
CA GLU A 57 -2.50 21.00 11.46
C GLU A 57 -1.91 22.04 10.50
N LEU A 58 -2.36 22.04 9.24
CA LEU A 58 -1.89 23.01 8.24
C LEU A 58 -2.28 24.45 8.60
N LYS A 59 -3.46 24.68 9.19
CA LYS A 59 -3.83 26.00 9.74
C LYS A 59 -2.90 26.46 10.85
N VAL A 60 -2.50 25.54 11.74
CA VAL A 60 -1.51 25.85 12.81
C VAL A 60 -0.15 26.15 12.21
N ILE A 61 0.29 25.38 11.20
CA ILE A 61 1.56 25.61 10.49
C ILE A 61 1.53 26.98 9.79
N ALA A 62 0.46 27.33 9.09
CA ALA A 62 0.29 28.62 8.43
C ALA A 62 0.35 29.80 9.42
N ALA A 63 -0.29 29.67 10.58
CA ALA A 63 -0.24 30.69 11.62
C ALA A 63 1.18 30.90 12.18
N LYS A 64 1.94 29.82 12.40
CA LYS A 64 3.34 29.89 12.83
C LYS A 64 4.26 30.47 11.74
N ALA A 65 4.05 30.07 10.49
CA ALA A 65 4.79 30.58 9.34
C ALA A 65 4.58 32.09 9.16
N LYS A 66 3.33 32.59 9.31
CA LYS A 66 2.99 34.02 9.25
C LYS A 66 3.68 34.85 10.34
N GLN A 67 4.00 34.23 11.48
CA GLN A 67 4.76 34.86 12.57
C GLN A 67 6.28 34.80 12.36
N GLY A 68 6.76 34.19 11.27
CA GLY A 68 8.19 34.01 11.01
C GLY A 68 8.86 32.94 11.87
N ILE A 69 8.10 32.06 12.54
CA ILE A 69 8.64 31.03 13.42
C ILE A 69 9.29 29.91 12.58
N GLN A 70 10.55 29.60 12.86
CA GLN A 70 11.26 28.49 12.22
C GLN A 70 10.96 27.14 12.92
N PRO A 71 10.95 26.00 12.20
CA PRO A 71 11.20 25.86 10.76
C PRO A 71 9.97 26.12 9.86
N TYR A 72 8.82 26.48 10.44
CA TYR A 72 7.53 26.57 9.73
C TYR A 72 7.52 27.64 8.62
N ALA A 73 8.12 28.80 8.87
CA ALA A 73 8.21 29.85 7.86
C ALA A 73 8.97 29.36 6.61
N LYS A 74 10.11 28.67 6.80
CA LYS A 74 10.87 28.13 5.67
C LYS A 74 10.14 26.99 4.95
N ALA A 75 9.49 26.10 5.71
CA ALA A 75 8.71 25.01 5.14
C ALA A 75 7.54 25.53 4.30
N TYR A 76 6.84 26.56 4.77
CA TYR A 76 5.78 27.25 4.03
C TYR A 76 6.31 27.81 2.70
N GLU A 77 7.42 28.55 2.72
CA GLU A 77 8.05 29.07 1.49
C GLU A 77 8.36 27.95 0.48
N ASN A 78 8.92 26.84 0.94
CA ASN A 78 9.27 25.71 0.08
C ASN A 78 8.03 25.08 -0.56
N VAL A 79 6.95 24.88 0.20
CA VAL A 79 5.68 24.38 -0.34
C VAL A 79 5.13 25.34 -1.39
N MET A 80 5.13 26.64 -1.12
CA MET A 80 4.64 27.65 -2.07
C MET A 80 5.50 27.71 -3.33
N ALA A 81 6.82 27.49 -3.24
CA ALA A 81 7.69 27.43 -4.40
C ALA A 81 7.29 26.26 -5.32
N VAL A 82 7.19 25.05 -4.77
CA VAL A 82 6.84 23.83 -5.53
C VAL A 82 5.41 23.88 -6.06
N ALA A 83 4.45 24.38 -5.27
CA ALA A 83 3.04 24.48 -5.65
C ALA A 83 2.84 25.39 -6.87
N ASN A 84 3.72 26.37 -7.09
CA ASN A 84 3.67 27.30 -8.22
C ASN A 84 4.44 26.80 -9.45
N GLU A 85 5.17 25.68 -9.36
CA GLU A 85 5.79 25.05 -10.55
C GLU A 85 4.72 24.45 -11.46
N LYS A 86 4.90 24.55 -12.77
CA LYS A 86 3.94 24.00 -13.74
C LYS A 86 3.82 22.48 -13.63
N TRP A 87 2.60 21.97 -13.72
CA TRP A 87 2.33 20.55 -13.92
C TRP A 87 2.13 20.28 -15.41
N ASP A 88 3.21 19.96 -16.12
CA ASP A 88 3.25 19.79 -17.58
C ASP A 88 3.83 18.41 -17.92
N TYR A 89 2.97 17.40 -17.80
CA TYR A 89 3.31 16.02 -18.06
C TYR A 89 2.37 15.40 -19.08
N ASN A 90 2.93 14.53 -19.90
CA ASN A 90 2.15 13.69 -20.82
C ASN A 90 1.54 12.52 -20.05
N LEU A 91 0.33 12.16 -20.45
CA LEU A 91 -0.41 11.02 -19.92
C LEU A 91 -0.64 10.03 -21.05
N ASP A 92 -0.35 8.76 -20.80
CA ASP A 92 -0.62 7.70 -21.74
C ASP A 92 -1.97 7.04 -21.45
N SER A 93 -2.74 6.76 -22.50
CA SER A 93 -4.04 6.09 -22.30
C SER A 93 -3.93 4.69 -21.71
N LYS A 94 -2.81 4.03 -21.99
CA LYS A 94 -2.35 2.81 -21.33
C LYS A 94 -0.98 3.08 -20.75
N GLU A 95 -0.91 3.32 -19.45
CA GLU A 95 0.34 3.60 -18.76
C GLU A 95 1.23 2.38 -18.67
N THR A 96 2.52 2.60 -18.91
CA THR A 96 3.61 1.61 -18.78
C THR A 96 4.76 2.26 -18.02
N CYS A 97 5.57 1.47 -17.34
CA CYS A 97 6.55 1.95 -16.38
C CYS A 97 7.91 1.34 -16.70
N ARG A 98 8.65 1.98 -17.60
CA ARG A 98 9.91 1.41 -18.09
C ARG A 98 11.00 1.31 -17.02
N ASN A 99 10.90 2.11 -15.96
CA ASN A 99 11.82 2.18 -14.83
C ASN A 99 11.12 2.85 -13.62
N SER A 100 11.84 3.06 -12.52
CA SER A 100 11.33 3.74 -11.32
C SER A 100 10.78 5.14 -11.59
N ASP A 101 11.33 5.83 -12.59
CA ASP A 101 11.08 7.25 -12.83
C ASP A 101 10.04 7.48 -13.95
N THR A 102 9.37 6.41 -14.39
CA THR A 102 8.39 6.43 -15.50
C THR A 102 7.07 5.79 -15.04
N PRO A 103 5.91 6.46 -15.19
CA PRO A 103 5.75 7.75 -15.84
C PRO A 103 6.10 8.91 -14.91
N LYS A 104 6.72 9.94 -15.48
CA LYS A 104 7.16 11.17 -14.79
C LYS A 104 6.08 11.86 -13.96
N TRP A 105 4.81 11.73 -14.37
CA TRP A 105 3.72 12.39 -13.66
C TRP A 105 3.41 11.79 -12.29
N ILE A 106 3.82 10.54 -12.03
CA ILE A 106 3.66 9.85 -10.73
C ILE A 106 4.99 9.63 -9.99
N ASP A 107 6.10 10.09 -10.57
CA ASP A 107 7.44 10.01 -9.98
C ASP A 107 7.61 10.96 -8.79
N ASP A 108 8.35 10.51 -7.78
CA ASP A 108 8.52 11.16 -6.46
C ASP A 108 9.41 12.42 -6.49
N ASN A 109 10.03 12.73 -7.63
CA ASN A 109 10.79 13.95 -7.86
C ASN A 109 10.13 14.88 -8.89
N GLU A 110 9.00 14.48 -9.50
CA GLU A 110 8.41 15.19 -10.62
C GLU A 110 6.93 15.53 -10.41
N GLY A 111 6.00 14.73 -10.94
CA GLY A 111 4.61 15.16 -11.06
C GLY A 111 3.82 15.10 -9.76
N ILE A 112 4.02 14.05 -8.96
CA ILE A 112 3.22 13.83 -7.76
C ILE A 112 3.52 14.84 -6.63
N PRO A 113 4.79 15.24 -6.36
CA PRO A 113 5.08 16.23 -5.33
C PRO A 113 4.48 17.60 -5.67
N ARG A 114 4.44 17.96 -6.96
CA ARG A 114 3.82 19.20 -7.44
C ARG A 114 2.30 19.22 -7.27
N LEU A 115 1.64 18.08 -7.41
CA LEU A 115 0.22 17.95 -7.13
C LEU A 115 -0.04 18.09 -5.63
N TYR A 116 0.71 17.35 -4.81
CA TYR A 116 0.52 17.35 -3.36
C TYR A 116 0.85 18.71 -2.75
N ALA A 117 1.91 19.39 -3.21
CA ALA A 117 2.26 20.73 -2.79
C ALA A 117 1.13 21.75 -3.04
N ARG A 118 0.36 21.61 -4.13
CA ARG A 118 -0.82 22.45 -4.37
C ARG A 118 -1.94 22.17 -3.38
N ALA A 119 -2.22 20.91 -3.09
CA ALA A 119 -3.23 20.54 -2.09
C ALA A 119 -2.85 21.09 -0.70
N LEU A 120 -1.57 21.03 -0.34
CA LEU A 120 -1.04 21.67 0.87
C LEU A 120 -1.18 23.20 0.81
N ALA A 121 -0.82 23.82 -0.32
CA ALA A 121 -0.91 25.27 -0.51
C ALA A 121 -2.36 25.78 -0.38
N TYR A 122 -3.35 25.02 -0.88
CA TYR A 122 -4.76 25.32 -0.67
C TYR A 122 -5.09 25.43 0.83
N GLN A 123 -4.72 24.43 1.63
CA GLN A 123 -5.00 24.43 3.07
C GLN A 123 -4.17 25.45 3.86
N LEU A 124 -2.95 25.77 3.41
CA LEU A 124 -2.08 26.76 4.04
C LEU A 124 -2.51 28.21 3.76
N THR A 125 -3.17 28.47 2.63
CA THR A 125 -3.46 29.84 2.15
C THR A 125 -4.95 30.18 2.08
N GLY A 126 -5.80 29.17 1.86
CA GLY A 126 -7.20 29.35 1.47
C GLY A 126 -7.40 29.80 0.01
N ASP A 127 -6.35 29.86 -0.82
CA ASP A 127 -6.48 30.22 -2.25
C ASP A 127 -7.05 29.04 -3.04
N GLU A 128 -8.33 29.13 -3.40
CA GLU A 128 -9.07 28.12 -4.16
C GLU A 128 -8.45 27.79 -5.52
N ARG A 129 -7.59 28.66 -6.08
CA ARG A 129 -6.87 28.37 -7.32
C ARG A 129 -6.05 27.10 -7.21
N TYR A 130 -5.41 26.84 -6.06
CA TYR A 130 -4.64 25.62 -5.87
C TYR A 130 -5.52 24.37 -5.87
N ALA A 131 -6.68 24.40 -5.22
CA ALA A 131 -7.64 23.30 -5.25
C ALA A 131 -8.22 23.07 -6.66
N ALA A 132 -8.49 24.15 -7.40
CA ALA A 132 -8.92 24.08 -8.78
C ALA A 132 -7.88 23.41 -9.69
N GLU A 133 -6.60 23.73 -9.51
CA GLU A 133 -5.48 23.11 -10.22
C GLU A 133 -5.36 21.61 -9.88
N VAL A 134 -5.43 21.24 -8.60
CA VAL A 134 -5.43 19.82 -8.15
C VAL A 134 -6.59 19.06 -8.80
N ARG A 135 -7.81 19.60 -8.75
CA ARG A 135 -8.99 19.01 -9.40
C ARG A 135 -8.74 18.79 -10.89
N ALA A 136 -8.24 19.81 -11.60
CA ALA A 136 -8.00 19.73 -13.03
C ALA A 136 -6.96 18.66 -13.39
N ILE A 137 -5.89 18.53 -12.60
CA ILE A 137 -4.88 17.48 -12.79
C ILE A 137 -5.49 16.10 -12.54
N LEU A 138 -6.21 15.91 -11.43
CA LEU A 138 -6.86 14.63 -11.13
C LEU A 138 -7.89 14.24 -12.18
N GLU A 139 -8.66 15.21 -12.71
CA GLU A 139 -9.59 15.01 -13.81
C GLU A 139 -8.89 14.55 -15.10
N ARG A 140 -7.76 15.18 -15.44
CA ARG A 140 -6.93 14.75 -16.57
C ARG A 140 -6.41 13.34 -16.37
N VAL A 141 -5.82 13.03 -15.20
CA VAL A 141 -5.34 11.68 -14.87
C VAL A 141 -6.46 10.65 -15.03
N MET A 142 -7.62 10.87 -14.42
CA MET A 142 -8.71 9.88 -14.49
C MET A 142 -9.38 9.75 -15.88
N THR A 143 -9.27 10.78 -16.73
CA THR A 143 -9.83 10.78 -18.09
C THR A 143 -8.85 10.23 -19.12
N GLU A 144 -7.58 10.62 -19.04
CA GLU A 144 -6.55 10.27 -20.00
C GLU A 144 -5.96 8.90 -19.69
N VAL A 145 -5.61 8.59 -18.43
CA VAL A 145 -5.07 7.28 -17.98
C VAL A 145 -6.20 6.27 -17.81
N LYS A 146 -6.56 5.59 -18.90
CA LYS A 146 -7.69 4.64 -18.92
C LYS A 146 -7.34 3.32 -18.25
N THR A 147 -6.11 2.86 -18.44
CA THR A 147 -5.58 1.61 -17.88
C THR A 147 -4.10 1.75 -17.53
N ILE A 148 -3.66 1.02 -16.52
CA ILE A 148 -2.24 0.79 -16.21
C ILE A 148 -1.91 -0.66 -16.61
N ASP A 149 -0.75 -0.92 -17.20
CA ASP A 149 -0.40 -2.26 -17.67
C ASP A 149 -0.25 -3.28 -16.53
N ILE A 150 -1.11 -4.31 -16.52
CA ILE A 150 -1.10 -5.40 -15.52
C ILE A 150 0.14 -6.31 -15.62
N LYS A 151 0.81 -6.34 -16.77
CA LYS A 151 1.99 -7.16 -17.03
C LYS A 151 3.28 -6.45 -16.62
N ASP A 152 3.26 -5.13 -16.56
CA ASP A 152 4.40 -4.33 -16.16
C ASP A 152 4.57 -4.40 -14.63
N GLN A 153 5.63 -5.08 -14.19
CA GLN A 153 5.92 -5.21 -12.77
C GLN A 153 6.30 -3.87 -12.14
N GLN A 154 7.03 -3.03 -12.86
CA GLN A 154 7.48 -1.75 -12.35
C GLN A 154 6.30 -0.80 -12.11
N CYS A 155 5.22 -0.91 -12.89
CA CYS A 155 4.01 -0.14 -12.61
C CYS A 155 3.39 -0.47 -11.25
N ARG A 156 3.52 -1.69 -10.76
CA ARG A 156 3.02 -2.04 -9.43
C ARG A 156 3.80 -1.31 -8.34
N LEU A 157 5.11 -1.13 -8.54
CA LEU A 157 5.94 -0.37 -7.60
C LEU A 157 5.63 1.11 -7.68
N ASN A 158 5.70 1.71 -8.87
CA ASN A 158 5.58 3.17 -9.04
C ASN A 158 4.22 3.65 -8.56
N PHE A 159 3.14 2.95 -8.93
CA PHE A 159 1.81 3.26 -8.40
C PHE A 159 1.65 2.88 -6.93
N GLY A 160 2.39 1.90 -6.42
CA GLY A 160 2.47 1.60 -4.99
C GLY A 160 3.16 2.69 -4.16
N TRP A 161 3.93 3.59 -4.79
CA TRP A 161 4.63 4.69 -4.12
C TRP A 161 3.90 6.02 -4.31
N GLY A 162 3.47 6.35 -5.54
CA GLY A 162 2.87 7.65 -5.83
C GLY A 162 1.34 7.72 -5.62
N THR A 163 0.60 6.61 -5.65
CA THR A 163 -0.86 6.66 -5.44
C THR A 163 -1.28 7.20 -4.06
N PRO A 164 -0.60 6.89 -2.95
CA PRO A 164 -0.91 7.48 -1.65
C PRO A 164 -0.96 9.01 -1.68
N GLU A 165 -0.07 9.67 -2.41
CA GLU A 165 -0.08 11.12 -2.55
C GLU A 165 -1.19 11.64 -3.47
N LEU A 166 -1.64 10.86 -4.47
CA LEU A 166 -2.86 11.19 -5.23
C LEU A 166 -4.07 11.19 -4.29
N VAL A 167 -4.20 10.17 -3.45
CA VAL A 167 -5.27 10.04 -2.45
C VAL A 167 -5.21 11.18 -1.44
N ALA A 168 -4.02 11.46 -0.89
CA ALA A 168 -3.85 12.53 0.09
C ALA A 168 -4.14 13.92 -0.51
N SER A 169 -3.73 14.16 -1.76
CA SER A 169 -4.04 15.41 -2.48
C SER A 169 -5.56 15.59 -2.65
N ALA A 170 -6.25 14.52 -3.07
CA ALA A 170 -7.68 14.50 -3.27
C ALA A 170 -8.48 14.70 -1.97
N ASP A 171 -8.03 14.09 -0.87
CA ASP A 171 -8.63 14.28 0.45
C ASP A 171 -8.44 15.71 0.96
N LEU A 172 -7.24 16.29 0.82
CA LEU A 172 -6.97 17.67 1.25
C LEU A 172 -7.79 18.74 0.51
N ILE A 173 -8.40 18.42 -0.62
CA ILE A 173 -9.30 19.32 -1.36
C ILE A 173 -10.77 18.88 -1.32
N ASP A 174 -11.13 17.93 -0.43
CA ASP A 174 -12.45 17.29 -0.42
C ASP A 174 -13.60 18.30 -0.29
N ASP A 175 -13.42 19.33 0.54
CA ASP A 175 -14.36 20.44 0.74
C ASP A 175 -14.57 21.29 -0.52
N TYR A 176 -13.55 21.42 -1.36
CA TYR A 176 -13.64 22.12 -2.64
C TYR A 176 -14.32 21.28 -3.73
N TRP A 177 -13.87 20.04 -3.94
CA TRP A 177 -14.17 19.31 -5.19
C TRP A 177 -15.27 18.24 -5.08
N ALA A 178 -15.63 17.76 -3.88
CA ALA A 178 -16.46 16.56 -3.75
C ALA A 178 -17.84 16.71 -4.42
N ASN A 179 -18.39 17.93 -4.40
CA ASN A 179 -19.68 18.25 -4.99
C ASN A 179 -19.62 18.77 -6.44
N LEU A 180 -18.42 18.98 -6.98
CA LEU A 180 -18.23 19.45 -8.35
C LEU A 180 -18.38 18.29 -9.34
N ASN A 181 -18.62 18.63 -10.60
CA ASN A 181 -18.69 17.67 -11.69
C ASN A 181 -17.37 17.65 -12.47
N CYS A 182 -16.91 16.46 -12.82
CA CYS A 182 -15.72 16.21 -13.63
C CYS A 182 -16.05 15.17 -14.71
N ARG A 183 -15.07 14.87 -15.56
CA ARG A 183 -15.04 13.71 -16.44
C ARG A 183 -14.13 12.61 -15.88
N GLY A 184 -14.53 11.35 -16.05
CA GLY A 184 -13.75 10.21 -15.53
C GLY A 184 -14.45 8.87 -15.78
N PRO A 185 -13.93 7.77 -15.21
CA PRO A 185 -14.47 6.44 -15.43
C PRO A 185 -15.81 6.25 -14.72
N LEU A 186 -16.78 5.70 -15.45
CA LEU A 186 -18.12 5.42 -14.92
C LEU A 186 -18.23 4.07 -14.19
N SER A 187 -17.18 3.26 -14.24
CA SER A 187 -17.16 1.89 -13.73
C SER A 187 -15.88 1.62 -12.95
N THR A 188 -15.95 0.69 -12.01
CA THR A 188 -14.84 0.18 -11.22
C THR A 188 -14.14 -1.04 -11.87
N LEU A 189 -14.63 -1.51 -13.02
CA LEU A 189 -14.07 -2.67 -13.72
C LEU A 189 -12.85 -2.27 -14.54
N TYR A 190 -11.70 -2.91 -14.32
CA TYR A 190 -10.43 -2.62 -15.03
C TYR A 190 -10.61 -2.58 -16.56
N THR A 191 -11.31 -3.56 -17.12
CA THR A 191 -11.54 -3.71 -18.57
C THR A 191 -12.44 -2.65 -19.19
N ASN A 192 -13.21 -1.91 -18.39
CA ASN A 192 -14.09 -0.86 -18.89
C ASN A 192 -13.35 0.48 -19.00
N THR A 193 -13.15 0.96 -20.22
CA THR A 193 -12.42 2.21 -20.52
C THR A 193 -13.35 3.39 -20.83
N THR A 194 -14.65 3.24 -20.57
CA THR A 194 -15.65 4.28 -20.82
C THR A 194 -15.48 5.45 -19.86
N VAL A 195 -15.45 6.67 -20.42
CA VAL A 195 -15.38 7.93 -19.68
C VAL A 195 -16.70 8.67 -19.85
N GLY A 196 -17.21 9.25 -18.76
CA GLY A 196 -18.40 10.10 -18.77
C GLY A 196 -18.31 11.20 -17.72
N GLY A 197 -19.43 11.89 -17.48
CA GLY A 197 -19.55 12.96 -16.48
C GLY A 197 -20.18 12.48 -15.18
N GLY A 198 -19.80 13.09 -14.06
CA GLY A 198 -20.30 12.76 -12.72
C GLY A 198 -19.60 13.55 -11.63
N LYS A 199 -19.86 13.23 -10.36
CA LYS A 199 -19.19 13.86 -9.22
C LYS A 199 -17.69 13.55 -9.24
N CYS A 200 -16.85 14.58 -9.09
CA CYS A 200 -15.39 14.44 -9.17
C CYS A 200 -14.86 13.35 -8.23
N LYS A 201 -15.24 13.38 -6.95
CA LYS A 201 -14.83 12.38 -5.95
C LYS A 201 -15.23 10.97 -6.35
N ALA A 202 -16.49 10.76 -6.76
CA ALA A 202 -16.98 9.43 -7.15
C ALA A 202 -16.27 8.88 -8.40
N LEU A 203 -15.98 9.73 -9.39
CA LEU A 203 -15.24 9.33 -10.58
C LEU A 203 -13.77 9.01 -10.27
N PHE A 204 -13.14 9.78 -9.38
CA PHE A 204 -11.77 9.51 -8.93
C PHE A 204 -11.71 8.21 -8.11
N GLN A 205 -12.67 7.98 -7.23
CA GLN A 205 -12.85 6.72 -6.50
C GLN A 205 -12.99 5.53 -7.46
N ASN A 206 -13.80 5.65 -8.51
CA ASN A 206 -13.89 4.62 -9.56
C ASN A 206 -12.53 4.37 -10.22
N TRP A 207 -11.78 5.43 -10.53
CA TRP A 207 -10.45 5.34 -11.11
C TRP A 207 -9.48 4.59 -10.17
N LEU A 208 -9.45 4.94 -8.87
CA LEU A 208 -8.61 4.30 -7.87
C LEU A 208 -8.88 2.79 -7.77
N VAL A 209 -10.15 2.39 -7.74
CA VAL A 209 -10.55 0.98 -7.65
C VAL A 209 -10.09 0.21 -8.89
N LYS A 210 -10.41 0.76 -10.07
CA LYS A 210 -10.20 0.02 -11.32
C LYS A 210 -8.74 -0.04 -11.75
N ASN A 211 -7.94 0.98 -11.42
CA ASN A 211 -6.57 1.12 -11.91
C ASN A 211 -5.54 0.83 -10.80
N PRO A 212 -5.13 1.79 -9.95
CA PRO A 212 -4.03 1.55 -9.04
C PRO A 212 -4.32 0.43 -8.04
N TYR A 213 -5.51 0.34 -7.42
CA TYR A 213 -5.81 -0.75 -6.49
C TYR A 213 -5.68 -2.12 -7.17
N TYR A 214 -6.32 -2.29 -8.33
CA TYR A 214 -6.28 -3.56 -9.06
C TYR A 214 -4.84 -3.99 -9.36
N ILE A 215 -3.98 -3.06 -9.78
CA ILE A 215 -2.59 -3.36 -10.15
C ILE A 215 -1.73 -3.66 -8.92
N VAL A 216 -1.74 -2.78 -7.92
CA VAL A 216 -0.86 -2.86 -6.76
C VAL A 216 -1.27 -3.99 -5.80
N SER A 217 -2.55 -4.40 -5.80
CA SER A 217 -3.02 -5.52 -4.97
C SER A 217 -2.25 -6.82 -5.20
N LEU A 218 -1.77 -7.07 -6.42
CA LEU A 218 -0.93 -8.23 -6.70
C LEU A 218 0.39 -8.16 -5.92
N SER A 219 1.12 -7.03 -5.98
CA SER A 219 2.36 -6.84 -5.21
C SER A 219 2.11 -6.85 -3.70
N ALA A 220 0.96 -6.33 -3.25
CA ALA A 220 0.53 -6.43 -1.87
C ALA A 220 0.25 -7.89 -1.43
N ALA A 221 -0.01 -8.79 -2.38
CA ALA A 221 -0.22 -10.22 -2.11
C ALA A 221 1.04 -11.07 -2.25
N GLU A 222 1.92 -10.74 -3.18
CA GLU A 222 3.04 -11.62 -3.54
C GLU A 222 4.40 -11.19 -3.01
N SER A 223 4.56 -9.97 -2.49
CA SER A 223 5.87 -9.45 -2.07
C SER A 223 5.95 -9.18 -0.57
N ASN A 224 7.10 -9.53 0.02
CA ASN A 224 7.50 -9.21 1.40
C ASN A 224 8.57 -8.13 1.50
N SER A 225 9.05 -7.60 0.37
CA SER A 225 10.02 -6.51 0.35
C SER A 225 9.34 -5.15 0.55
N ASN A 226 10.11 -4.07 0.39
CA ASN A 226 9.57 -2.71 0.31
C ASN A 226 8.51 -2.53 -0.79
N TRP A 227 8.51 -3.37 -1.84
CA TRP A 227 7.46 -3.38 -2.86
C TRP A 227 6.11 -3.78 -2.27
N GLY A 228 6.10 -4.88 -1.50
CA GLY A 228 4.91 -5.35 -0.80
C GLY A 228 4.44 -4.38 0.26
N ALA A 229 5.37 -3.78 1.01
CA ALA A 229 5.05 -2.77 2.02
C ALA A 229 4.35 -1.55 1.40
N ALA A 230 4.93 -0.99 0.32
CA ALA A 230 4.36 0.18 -0.35
C ALA A 230 3.01 -0.14 -1.02
N ALA A 231 2.89 -1.29 -1.66
CA ALA A 231 1.63 -1.76 -2.24
C ALA A 231 0.55 -1.95 -1.17
N THR A 232 0.89 -2.52 0.00
CA THR A 232 -0.05 -2.68 1.11
C THR A 232 -0.48 -1.34 1.70
N ALA A 233 0.44 -0.40 1.91
CA ALA A 233 0.11 0.96 2.32
C ALA A 233 -0.83 1.62 1.31
N THR A 234 -0.54 1.51 0.01
CA THR A 234 -1.42 2.03 -1.05
C THR A 234 -2.81 1.39 -1.03
N THR A 235 -2.91 0.07 -0.86
CA THR A 235 -4.24 -0.58 -0.76
C THR A 235 -5.02 -0.09 0.45
N ALA A 236 -4.36 0.19 1.59
CA ALA A 236 -5.00 0.77 2.77
C ALA A 236 -5.46 2.20 2.52
N TYR A 237 -4.63 3.05 1.90
CA TYR A 237 -5.00 4.43 1.53
C TYR A 237 -6.24 4.46 0.64
N ILE A 238 -6.27 3.63 -0.41
CA ILE A 238 -7.41 3.57 -1.33
C ILE A 238 -8.66 3.05 -0.61
N ALA A 239 -8.54 1.97 0.15
CA ALA A 239 -9.65 1.37 0.88
C ALA A 239 -10.25 2.34 1.91
N ASP A 240 -9.41 3.06 2.63
CA ASP A 240 -9.84 4.13 3.53
C ASP A 240 -10.49 5.28 2.75
N TYR A 241 -9.93 5.73 1.63
CA TYR A 241 -10.53 6.78 0.77
C TYR A 241 -11.91 6.43 0.21
N LEU A 242 -12.24 5.13 0.16
CA LEU A 242 -13.51 4.59 -0.29
C LEU A 242 -14.48 4.30 0.86
N TRP A 243 -14.19 4.73 2.09
CA TRP A 243 -15.03 4.41 3.26
C TRP A 243 -16.48 4.90 3.13
N ASP A 244 -16.72 5.98 2.38
CA ASP A 244 -18.05 6.52 2.07
C ASP A 244 -18.76 5.82 0.89
N ARG A 245 -18.15 4.77 0.34
CA ARG A 245 -18.65 3.94 -0.77
C ARG A 245 -18.72 2.44 -0.41
N PRO A 246 -19.45 2.03 0.63
CA PRO A 246 -19.47 0.63 1.09
C PRO A 246 -19.97 -0.38 0.02
N GLU A 247 -20.70 0.08 -0.99
CA GLU A 247 -21.20 -0.72 -2.09
C GLU A 247 -20.16 -1.03 -3.17
N VAL A 248 -19.00 -0.37 -3.15
CA VAL A 248 -17.92 -0.62 -4.11
C VAL A 248 -17.22 -1.93 -3.78
N THR A 249 -16.99 -2.76 -4.78
CA THR A 249 -16.16 -3.97 -4.66
C THR A 249 -14.74 -3.70 -5.16
N LEU A 250 -13.76 -3.95 -4.31
CA LEU A 250 -12.35 -3.96 -4.66
C LEU A 250 -11.91 -5.38 -5.04
N ILE A 251 -11.39 -5.53 -6.26
CA ILE A 251 -10.85 -6.80 -6.75
C ILE A 251 -9.38 -6.89 -6.37
N HIS A 252 -9.05 -7.79 -5.44
CA HIS A 252 -7.71 -7.97 -4.92
C HIS A 252 -7.06 -9.19 -5.58
N ARG A 253 -6.05 -8.95 -6.41
CA ARG A 253 -5.36 -9.99 -7.17
C ARG A 253 -4.47 -10.83 -6.25
N GLN A 254 -4.35 -12.12 -6.55
CA GLN A 254 -3.45 -13.04 -5.85
C GLN A 254 -2.32 -13.51 -6.76
N SER A 255 -1.22 -13.93 -6.16
CA SER A 255 -0.17 -14.67 -6.88
C SER A 255 -0.77 -15.96 -7.46
N PRO A 256 -0.39 -16.39 -8.69
CA PRO A 256 -0.77 -17.70 -9.21
C PRO A 256 -0.40 -18.88 -8.29
N LYS A 257 0.57 -18.67 -7.39
CA LYS A 257 0.99 -19.66 -6.39
C LYS A 257 0.02 -19.78 -5.19
N VAL A 258 -0.91 -18.83 -5.03
CA VAL A 258 -1.91 -18.81 -3.95
C VAL A 258 -3.28 -19.03 -4.55
N ASN A 259 -3.91 -20.16 -4.24
CA ASN A 259 -5.25 -20.52 -4.74
C ASN A 259 -5.37 -20.34 -6.28
N ASN A 260 -4.36 -20.77 -7.03
CA ASN A 260 -4.25 -20.62 -8.48
C ASN A 260 -4.45 -19.18 -9.00
N GLY A 261 -4.15 -18.16 -8.19
CA GLY A 261 -4.33 -16.75 -8.54
C GLY A 261 -5.78 -16.28 -8.52
N ALA A 262 -6.68 -17.01 -7.86
CA ALA A 262 -8.07 -16.61 -7.72
C ALA A 262 -8.18 -15.23 -7.05
N GLU A 263 -8.93 -14.33 -7.67
CA GLU A 263 -9.14 -12.98 -7.16
C GLU A 263 -10.03 -13.00 -5.91
N MET A 264 -9.66 -12.21 -4.91
CA MET A 264 -10.52 -11.94 -3.76
C MET A 264 -11.34 -10.67 -4.01
N LYS A 265 -12.50 -10.61 -3.38
CA LYS A 265 -13.41 -9.46 -3.48
C LYS A 265 -13.63 -8.92 -2.08
N PHE A 266 -13.38 -7.63 -1.93
CA PHE A 266 -13.53 -6.94 -0.65
C PHE A 266 -14.42 -5.73 -0.79
N THR A 267 -15.22 -5.46 0.23
CA THR A 267 -15.71 -4.11 0.52
C THR A 267 -14.53 -3.20 0.94
N PRO A 268 -14.70 -1.87 0.96
CA PRO A 268 -13.63 -0.96 1.42
C PRO A 268 -13.15 -1.26 2.85
N SER A 269 -14.06 -1.56 3.77
CA SER A 269 -13.70 -1.88 5.16
C SER A 269 -12.93 -3.20 5.27
N GLU A 270 -13.33 -4.23 4.53
CA GLU A 270 -12.60 -5.51 4.47
C GLU A 270 -11.22 -5.34 3.82
N ALA A 271 -11.12 -4.55 2.75
CA ALA A 271 -9.86 -4.28 2.08
C ALA A 271 -8.87 -3.54 3.01
N TYR A 272 -9.37 -2.59 3.80
CA TYR A 272 -8.57 -1.87 4.79
C TYR A 272 -8.11 -2.80 5.92
N ALA A 273 -9.03 -3.59 6.49
CA ALA A 273 -8.70 -4.58 7.52
C ALA A 273 -7.68 -5.60 7.03
N TYR A 274 -7.86 -6.09 5.80
CA TYR A 274 -6.95 -7.02 5.15
C TYR A 274 -5.55 -6.42 4.94
N ALA A 275 -5.46 -5.16 4.48
CA ALA A 275 -4.19 -4.46 4.33
C ALA A 275 -3.47 -4.28 5.68
N ASN A 276 -4.20 -3.95 6.75
CA ASN A 276 -3.63 -3.85 8.10
C ASN A 276 -3.12 -5.20 8.62
N GLN A 277 -3.90 -6.27 8.46
CA GLN A 277 -3.45 -7.61 8.83
C GLN A 277 -2.17 -7.98 8.09
N ARG A 278 -2.14 -7.75 6.77
CA ARG A 278 -0.96 -7.96 5.92
C ARG A 278 0.27 -7.15 6.35
N MET A 279 0.08 -5.94 6.88
CA MET A 279 1.17 -5.15 7.45
C MET A 279 1.75 -5.84 8.70
N PHE A 280 0.90 -6.29 9.62
CA PHE A 280 1.33 -7.02 10.82
C PHE A 280 1.98 -8.36 10.47
N ASP A 281 1.41 -9.11 9.52
CA ASP A 281 1.96 -10.39 9.07
C ASP A 281 3.39 -10.24 8.54
N ARG A 282 3.67 -9.15 7.80
CA ARG A 282 5.02 -8.84 7.32
C ARG A 282 5.98 -8.51 8.45
N MET A 283 5.59 -7.64 9.38
CA MET A 283 6.43 -7.28 10.53
C MET A 283 6.76 -8.50 11.40
N ASN A 284 5.81 -9.42 11.51
CA ASN A 284 5.95 -10.65 12.29
C ASN A 284 6.60 -11.80 11.49
N GLY A 285 6.95 -11.60 10.22
CA GLY A 285 7.56 -12.64 9.37
C GLY A 285 6.62 -13.80 9.04
N TYR A 286 5.30 -13.63 9.09
CA TYR A 286 4.31 -14.69 8.80
C TYR A 286 4.00 -14.86 7.31
N SER A 287 4.34 -13.88 6.48
CA SER A 287 4.03 -13.90 5.05
C SER A 287 5.14 -14.58 4.24
N VAL A 288 4.81 -15.08 3.04
CA VAL A 288 5.76 -15.70 2.09
C VAL A 288 5.96 -14.78 0.89
N ASP A 289 7.21 -14.53 0.50
CA ASP A 289 7.53 -13.82 -0.73
C ASP A 289 7.38 -14.78 -1.91
N TYR A 290 6.36 -14.53 -2.73
CA TYR A 290 6.11 -15.29 -3.95
C TYR A 290 6.75 -14.65 -5.18
N HIS A 291 7.23 -13.41 -5.06
CA HIS A 291 7.83 -12.58 -6.10
C HIS A 291 9.33 -12.86 -6.28
N GLY A 292 10.08 -12.96 -5.19
CA GLY A 292 11.52 -13.23 -5.21
C GLY A 292 11.85 -14.65 -5.68
N SER A 293 12.87 -14.81 -6.54
CA SER A 293 13.36 -16.13 -6.97
C SER A 293 14.25 -16.83 -5.93
N ASN A 294 14.72 -16.08 -4.93
CA ASN A 294 15.74 -16.51 -3.96
C ASN A 294 15.28 -16.38 -2.50
N SER A 295 13.97 -16.26 -2.25
CA SER A 295 13.50 -16.09 -0.88
C SER A 295 13.62 -17.43 -0.13
N CYS A 296 14.39 -17.44 0.97
CA CYS A 296 14.33 -18.52 1.98
C CYS A 296 12.95 -18.62 2.66
N ASP A 297 11.98 -17.82 2.20
CA ASP A 297 10.62 -17.69 2.71
C ASP A 297 9.72 -18.89 2.45
N PHE A 298 10.07 -19.74 1.49
CA PHE A 298 9.36 -20.99 1.35
C PHE A 298 9.72 -21.85 2.57
N LEU A 299 8.73 -22.06 3.45
CA LEU A 299 8.79 -23.00 4.59
C LEU A 299 8.88 -24.47 4.11
N SER A 300 9.36 -24.69 2.89
CA SER A 300 9.60 -25.95 2.21
C SER A 300 10.60 -25.70 1.07
N GLY A 301 11.36 -26.73 0.66
CA GLY A 301 12.32 -26.62 -0.45
C GLY A 301 13.75 -27.01 -0.05
N PRO A 302 14.68 -27.11 -1.02
CA PRO A 302 16.02 -27.63 -0.79
C PRO A 302 16.88 -26.76 0.14
N GLN A 303 16.46 -25.53 0.42
CA GLN A 303 17.11 -24.63 1.38
C GLN A 303 16.67 -24.86 2.83
N GLN A 304 15.59 -25.63 3.07
CA GLN A 304 15.11 -25.97 4.40
C GLN A 304 15.73 -27.28 4.86
N SER A 305 16.13 -27.34 6.13
CA SER A 305 16.56 -28.61 6.73
C SER A 305 15.38 -29.57 6.81
N ASN A 306 15.61 -30.83 6.48
CA ASN A 306 14.66 -31.92 6.72
C ASN A 306 14.66 -32.40 8.17
N GLU A 307 15.61 -31.92 9.00
CA GLU A 307 15.75 -32.30 10.41
C GLU A 307 14.91 -31.41 11.34
N TRP A 308 14.56 -30.19 10.91
CA TRP A 308 13.91 -29.18 11.76
C TRP A 308 12.64 -28.64 11.09
N THR A 309 11.57 -28.48 11.87
CA THR A 309 10.36 -27.79 11.40
C THR A 309 10.73 -26.35 11.01
N PRO A 310 10.43 -25.91 9.78
CA PRO A 310 10.74 -24.56 9.33
C PRO A 310 10.05 -23.51 10.21
N VAL A 311 10.84 -22.61 10.78
CA VAL A 311 10.38 -21.46 11.57
C VAL A 311 11.05 -20.21 11.03
N LYS A 312 10.26 -19.15 10.79
CA LYS A 312 10.79 -17.85 10.36
C LYS A 312 11.22 -17.00 11.55
N SER A 313 12.28 -16.21 11.35
CA SER A 313 12.68 -15.18 12.29
C SER A 313 11.59 -14.12 12.39
N GLN A 314 11.37 -13.60 13.59
CA GLN A 314 10.34 -12.60 13.84
C GLN A 314 10.92 -11.38 14.53
N ILE A 315 10.32 -10.23 14.30
CA ILE A 315 10.51 -9.06 15.14
C ILE A 315 9.34 -9.01 16.12
N THR A 316 9.64 -9.02 17.42
CA THR A 316 8.65 -8.86 18.49
C THR A 316 8.91 -7.58 19.26
N GLU A 317 8.00 -7.19 20.16
CA GLU A 317 8.21 -6.10 21.10
C GLU A 317 9.43 -6.31 22.01
N ASN A 318 9.91 -7.56 22.13
CA ASN A 318 11.09 -7.93 22.92
C ASN A 318 12.38 -8.06 22.08
N GLY A 319 12.32 -7.70 20.80
CA GLY A 319 13.45 -7.75 19.87
C GLY A 319 13.31 -8.83 18.80
N ILE A 320 14.40 -9.06 18.06
CA ILE A 320 14.48 -10.05 17.00
C ILE A 320 14.56 -11.43 17.65
N ILE A 321 13.59 -12.29 17.35
CA ILE A 321 13.66 -13.72 17.64
C ILE A 321 14.23 -14.39 16.38
N PRO A 322 15.52 -14.77 16.36
CA PRO A 322 16.10 -15.45 15.22
C PRO A 322 15.46 -16.83 15.05
N GLU A 323 15.55 -17.39 13.84
CA GLU A 323 15.03 -18.73 13.52
C GLU A 323 15.54 -19.77 14.53
N ASP A 324 16.83 -19.69 14.87
CA ASP A 324 17.49 -20.59 15.83
C ASP A 324 16.94 -20.47 17.26
N ALA A 325 16.42 -19.30 17.67
CA ALA A 325 15.86 -19.13 19.01
C ALA A 325 14.42 -19.66 19.14
N ARG A 326 13.76 -19.96 18.01
CA ARG A 326 12.45 -20.64 17.98
C ARG A 326 12.57 -22.16 17.87
N ARG A 327 13.74 -22.67 17.50
CA ARG A 327 14.05 -24.11 17.47
C ARG A 327 14.44 -24.58 18.86
#